data_AF-A0A9P6T6G1-F1
#
_entry.id   AF-A0A9P6T6G1-F1
#
_cell.length_a   1.000
_cell.length_b   1.000
_cell.length_c   1.000
_cell.angle_alpha   90.00
_cell.angle_beta   90.00
_cell.angle_gamma   90.00
#
_symmetry.space_group_name_H-M   'P 1'
#
loop_
_entity.id
_entity.type
_entity.pdbx_description
1 polymer ?
#
loop_
_entity_poly.entity_id
_entity_poly.type
_entity_poly.pdbx_seq_one_letter_code
_entity_poly.pdbx_strand_id
1 'polypeptide(L)'
;MTDCCPSLATAISQAYLDMAIPPRLSWCFFHVLHAARKKAIESTDKVAAEDLLVAFVKIAYAVSPQVAFEGFVNQWAEGHPCFVHYVHTFWMKHVARWARKFAHPNNQGIHTNNYVEVWHRILKFTYLPRHTRVRPDDLVHILMHEVEPDFKIASSKVLLGFWGQRKNKAQALSQHLASTYSLEDLRMLGVRIVKFPGCFLVDSFSNPS
;
A
#
# COMPACT_ATOMS: atom_id res chain seq x y z
N MET A 1 -1.79 -7.64 -2.90
CA MET A 1 -1.37 -6.38 -3.53
C MET A 1 0.04 -6.59 -4.07
N THR A 2 0.35 -6.14 -5.30
CA THR A 2 1.64 -6.41 -5.96
C THR A 2 2.25 -5.14 -6.56
N ASP A 3 3.45 -5.24 -7.14
CA ASP A 3 3.98 -4.20 -8.04
C ASP A 3 3.05 -3.99 -9.26
N CYS A 4 3.14 -2.82 -9.91
CA CYS A 4 2.38 -2.44 -11.10
C CYS A 4 2.91 -3.15 -12.37
N CYS A 5 3.00 -4.49 -12.31
CA CYS A 5 3.51 -5.36 -13.36
C CYS A 5 2.37 -6.17 -14.02
N PRO A 6 2.05 -5.92 -15.31
CA PRO A 6 1.02 -6.67 -16.02
C PRO A 6 1.33 -8.17 -16.18
N SER A 7 2.59 -8.54 -16.36
CA SER A 7 2.99 -9.94 -16.50
C SER A 7 2.74 -10.73 -15.23
N LEU A 8 3.06 -10.14 -14.06
CA LEU A 8 2.75 -10.75 -12.77
C LEU A 8 1.24 -10.91 -12.57
N ALA A 9 0.45 -9.92 -12.99
CA ALA A 9 -1.00 -10.01 -12.93
C ALA A 9 -1.54 -11.17 -13.79
N THR A 10 -0.99 -11.35 -14.98
CA THR A 10 -1.36 -12.44 -15.89
C THR A 10 -1.00 -13.79 -15.30
N ALA A 11 0.22 -13.93 -14.75
CA ALA A 11 0.66 -15.17 -14.11
C ALA A 11 -0.22 -15.56 -12.92
N ILE A 12 -0.59 -14.59 -12.08
CA ILE A 12 -1.52 -14.83 -10.95
C ILE A 12 -2.89 -15.27 -11.49
N SER A 13 -3.44 -14.59 -12.49
CA SER A 13 -4.73 -14.98 -13.07
C SER A 13 -4.70 -16.40 -13.66
N GLN A 14 -3.60 -16.82 -14.26
CA GLN A 14 -3.43 -18.18 -14.77
C GLN A 14 -3.27 -19.22 -13.66
N ALA A 15 -2.48 -18.91 -12.62
CA ALA A 15 -2.21 -19.82 -11.51
C ALA A 15 -3.46 -20.15 -10.67
N TYR A 16 -4.47 -19.29 -10.70
CA TYR A 16 -5.72 -19.45 -9.95
C TYR A 16 -6.94 -19.56 -10.86
N LEU A 17 -6.77 -20.02 -12.10
CA LEU A 17 -7.83 -20.11 -13.09
C LEU A 17 -8.94 -21.09 -12.70
N ASP A 18 -8.58 -22.14 -11.97
CA ASP A 18 -9.45 -23.22 -11.48
C ASP A 18 -10.18 -22.88 -10.18
N MET A 19 -9.83 -21.75 -9.54
CA MET A 19 -10.52 -21.30 -8.34
C MET A 19 -11.88 -20.70 -8.68
N ALA A 20 -12.92 -21.15 -7.98
CA ALA A 20 -14.26 -20.55 -8.06
C ALA A 20 -14.27 -19.05 -7.69
N ILE A 21 -13.36 -18.63 -6.82
CA ILE A 21 -13.18 -17.24 -6.39
C ILE A 21 -11.68 -16.90 -6.44
N PRO A 22 -11.16 -16.46 -7.59
CA PRO A 22 -9.75 -16.11 -7.71
C PRO A 22 -9.43 -14.84 -6.88
N PRO A 23 -8.18 -14.69 -6.42
CA PRO A 23 -7.78 -13.54 -5.63
C PRO A 23 -7.92 -12.24 -6.42
N ARG A 24 -8.57 -11.23 -5.83
CA ARG A 24 -8.66 -9.89 -6.43
C ARG A 24 -7.30 -9.19 -6.35
N LEU A 25 -6.66 -9.05 -7.50
CA LEU A 25 -5.37 -8.39 -7.60
C LEU A 25 -5.53 -6.87 -7.60
N SER A 26 -4.84 -6.21 -6.67
CA SER A 26 -4.63 -4.77 -6.67
C SER A 26 -3.15 -4.43 -6.75
N TRP A 27 -2.82 -3.34 -7.43
CA TRP A 27 -1.47 -2.79 -7.46
C TRP A 27 -1.19 -1.92 -6.25
N CYS A 28 0.07 -1.93 -5.84
CA CYS A 28 0.64 -1.10 -4.82
C CYS A 28 0.55 0.37 -5.25
N PHE A 29 -0.19 1.18 -4.50
CA PHE A 29 -0.38 2.57 -4.87
C PHE A 29 0.91 3.38 -4.80
N PHE A 30 1.85 3.02 -3.92
CA PHE A 30 3.18 3.63 -3.92
C PHE A 30 3.93 3.39 -5.23
N HIS A 31 3.94 2.16 -5.75
CA HIS A 31 4.57 1.85 -7.05
C HIS A 31 3.87 2.57 -8.21
N VAL A 32 2.54 2.67 -8.17
CA VAL A 32 1.75 3.45 -9.13
C VAL A 32 2.18 4.92 -9.11
N LEU A 33 2.25 5.55 -7.93
CA LEU A 33 2.67 6.94 -7.79
C LEU A 33 4.14 7.15 -8.19
N HIS A 34 5.03 6.23 -7.82
CA HIS A 34 6.44 6.30 -8.19
C HIS A 34 6.62 6.22 -9.71
N ALA A 35 5.93 5.29 -10.38
CA ALA A 35 5.96 5.16 -11.83
C ALA A 35 5.35 6.37 -12.54
N ALA A 36 4.21 6.90 -12.03
CA ALA A 36 3.59 8.10 -12.56
C ALA A 36 4.50 9.33 -12.39
N ARG A 37 5.08 9.54 -11.20
CA ARG A 37 6.00 10.65 -10.93
C ARG A 37 7.24 10.60 -11.81
N LYS A 38 7.86 9.42 -11.95
CA LYS A 38 9.00 9.22 -12.85
C LYS A 38 8.64 9.65 -14.26
N LYS A 39 7.49 9.22 -14.77
CA LYS A 39 7.05 9.57 -16.12
C LYS A 39 6.72 11.05 -16.27
N ALA A 40 6.12 11.68 -15.25
CA ALA A 40 5.83 13.10 -15.25
C ALA A 40 7.13 13.92 -15.38
N ILE A 41 8.14 13.62 -14.54
CA ILE A 41 9.46 14.27 -14.58
C ILE A 41 10.18 14.04 -15.93
N GLU A 42 10.04 12.87 -16.54
CA GLU A 42 10.60 12.61 -17.87
C GLU A 42 9.90 13.41 -18.99
N SER A 43 8.67 13.85 -18.76
CA SER A 43 7.81 14.47 -19.78
C SER A 43 7.65 15.98 -19.65
N THR A 44 8.08 16.57 -18.54
CA THR A 44 7.91 18.00 -18.25
C THR A 44 8.91 18.49 -17.20
N ASP A 45 8.94 19.79 -16.92
CA ASP A 45 9.71 20.34 -15.79
C ASP A 45 9.16 19.89 -14.42
N LYS A 46 9.95 20.13 -13.37
CA LYS A 46 9.65 19.64 -12.02
C LYS A 46 8.37 20.20 -11.41
N VAL A 47 8.01 21.45 -11.70
CA VAL A 47 6.82 22.08 -11.13
C VAL A 47 5.57 21.48 -11.78
N ALA A 48 5.53 21.46 -13.11
CA ALA A 48 4.44 20.84 -13.86
C ALA A 48 4.31 19.34 -13.56
N ALA A 49 5.42 18.63 -13.28
CA ALA A 49 5.39 17.22 -12.93
C ALA A 49 4.63 16.95 -11.62
N GLU A 50 4.75 17.82 -10.61
CA GLU A 50 4.01 17.68 -9.37
C GLU A 50 2.51 17.97 -9.57
N ASP A 51 2.17 18.98 -10.36
CA ASP A 51 0.76 19.30 -10.67
C ASP A 51 0.07 18.17 -11.45
N LEU A 52 0.77 17.61 -12.45
CA LEU A 52 0.31 16.42 -13.17
C LEU A 52 0.13 15.22 -12.24
N LEU A 53 1.03 15.03 -11.27
CA LEU A 53 0.92 13.94 -10.30
C LEU A 53 -0.28 14.14 -9.37
N VAL A 54 -0.54 15.37 -8.92
CA VAL A 54 -1.74 15.71 -8.13
C VAL A 54 -3.00 15.43 -8.94
N ALA A 55 -3.04 15.82 -10.22
CA ALA A 55 -4.17 15.56 -11.10
C ALA A 55 -4.36 14.05 -11.34
N PHE A 56 -3.28 13.30 -11.50
CA PHE A 56 -3.30 11.83 -11.60
C PHE A 56 -3.84 11.17 -10.32
N VAL A 57 -3.44 11.66 -9.14
CA VAL A 57 -3.95 11.18 -7.84
C VAL A 57 -5.46 11.41 -7.73
N LYS A 58 -5.98 12.54 -8.22
CA LYS A 58 -7.43 12.81 -8.24
C LYS A 58 -8.21 11.74 -9.00
N ILE A 59 -7.67 11.23 -10.13
CA ILE A 59 -8.28 10.10 -10.85
C ILE A 59 -8.33 8.85 -9.95
N ALA A 60 -7.24 8.56 -9.23
CA ALA A 60 -7.15 7.39 -8.36
C ALA A 60 -8.24 7.36 -7.28
N TYR A 61 -8.57 8.53 -6.71
CA TYR A 61 -9.50 8.68 -5.59
C TYR A 61 -10.93 9.03 -6.02
N ALA A 62 -11.18 9.23 -7.31
CA ALA A 62 -12.50 9.60 -7.80
C ALA A 62 -13.52 8.48 -7.63
N VAL A 63 -14.76 8.87 -7.34
CA VAL A 63 -15.94 7.97 -7.36
C VAL A 63 -16.17 7.39 -8.76
N SER A 64 -15.85 8.17 -9.79
CA SER A 64 -15.81 7.72 -11.18
C SER A 64 -14.45 8.07 -11.80
N PRO A 65 -13.49 7.13 -11.79
CA PRO A 65 -12.18 7.34 -12.39
C PRO A 65 -12.24 7.71 -13.88
N GLN A 66 -13.24 7.21 -14.62
CA GLN A 66 -13.46 7.53 -16.03
C GLN A 66 -13.79 9.01 -16.21
N VAL A 67 -14.77 9.53 -15.47
CA VAL A 67 -15.16 10.95 -15.53
C VAL A 67 -14.03 11.86 -15.07
N ALA A 68 -13.31 11.47 -14.01
CA ALA A 68 -12.13 12.22 -13.57
C ALA A 68 -11.01 12.22 -14.61
N PHE A 69 -10.86 11.13 -15.36
CA PHE A 69 -9.90 11.05 -16.46
C PHE A 69 -10.30 11.93 -17.65
N GLU A 70 -11.58 12.03 -17.99
CA GLU A 70 -12.06 12.97 -19.03
C GLU A 70 -11.73 14.42 -18.65
N GLY A 71 -12.00 14.81 -17.40
CA GLY A 71 -11.61 16.14 -16.89
C GLY A 71 -10.09 16.36 -16.93
N PHE A 72 -9.32 15.32 -16.63
CA PHE A 72 -7.85 15.35 -16.74
C PHE A 72 -7.38 15.53 -18.19
N VAL A 73 -8.00 14.84 -19.16
CA VAL A 73 -7.69 15.03 -20.59
C VAL A 73 -7.98 16.46 -21.02
N ASN A 74 -9.15 16.99 -20.68
CA ASN A 74 -9.55 18.35 -21.06
C ASN A 74 -8.59 19.42 -20.51
N GLN A 75 -8.04 19.19 -19.32
CA GLN A 75 -7.13 20.15 -18.68
C GLN A 75 -5.67 20.02 -19.18
N TRP A 76 -5.20 18.80 -19.45
CA TRP A 76 -3.76 18.54 -19.59
C TRP A 76 -3.33 18.07 -20.98
N ALA A 77 -4.27 17.72 -21.89
CA ALA A 77 -3.91 17.16 -23.18
C ALA A 77 -3.20 18.14 -24.11
N GLU A 78 -3.55 19.42 -24.07
CA GLU A 78 -2.92 20.45 -24.90
C GLU A 78 -1.48 20.74 -24.45
N GLY A 79 -1.25 20.95 -23.15
CA GLY A 79 0.06 21.29 -22.61
C GLY A 79 0.99 20.08 -22.38
N HIS A 80 0.44 18.90 -22.09
CA HIS A 80 1.21 17.72 -21.68
C HIS A 80 0.72 16.42 -22.35
N PRO A 81 0.62 16.37 -23.69
CA PRO A 81 0.03 15.25 -24.42
C PRO A 81 0.73 13.91 -24.17
N CYS A 82 2.06 13.92 -24.00
CA CYS A 82 2.85 12.71 -23.74
C CYS A 82 2.45 12.02 -22.42
N PHE A 83 2.24 12.81 -21.36
CA PHE A 83 1.85 12.26 -20.06
C PHE A 83 0.39 11.80 -20.08
N VAL A 84 -0.50 12.58 -20.71
CA VAL A 84 -1.91 12.17 -20.89
C VAL A 84 -2.03 10.87 -21.68
N HIS A 85 -1.27 10.74 -22.77
CA HIS A 85 -1.23 9.50 -23.55
C HIS A 85 -0.73 8.31 -22.73
N TYR A 86 0.29 8.50 -21.90
CA TYR A 86 0.78 7.48 -20.98
C TYR A 86 -0.30 7.04 -19.97
N VAL A 87 -1.01 8.00 -19.37
CA VAL A 87 -2.12 7.71 -18.45
C VAL A 87 -3.23 6.95 -19.14
N HIS A 88 -3.62 7.36 -20.34
CA HIS A 88 -4.64 6.68 -21.13
C HIS A 88 -4.24 5.23 -21.46
N THR A 89 -3.05 5.06 -22.05
CA THR A 89 -2.65 3.79 -22.65
C THR A 89 -2.24 2.74 -21.65
N PHE A 90 -1.71 3.12 -20.49
CA PHE A 90 -1.30 2.18 -19.46
C PHE A 90 -2.27 2.17 -18.29
N TRP A 91 -2.44 3.30 -17.60
CA TRP A 91 -3.17 3.33 -16.34
C TRP A 91 -4.67 3.13 -16.53
N MET A 92 -5.31 3.82 -17.48
CA MET A 92 -6.76 3.70 -17.67
C MET A 92 -7.19 2.31 -18.18
N LYS A 93 -6.37 1.66 -19.01
CA LYS A 93 -6.59 0.24 -19.39
C LYS A 93 -6.61 -0.71 -18.19
N HIS A 94 -5.95 -0.33 -17.10
CA HIS A 94 -5.79 -1.15 -15.90
C HIS A 94 -6.47 -0.53 -14.67
N VAL A 95 -7.45 0.38 -14.87
CA VAL A 95 -8.05 1.19 -13.79
C VAL A 95 -8.59 0.37 -12.62
N ALA A 96 -9.13 -0.82 -12.89
CA ALA A 96 -9.64 -1.74 -11.88
C ALA A 96 -8.55 -2.26 -10.91
N ARG A 97 -7.27 -2.17 -11.28
CA ARG A 97 -6.15 -2.67 -10.47
C ARG A 97 -5.55 -1.62 -9.55
N TRP A 98 -5.67 -0.32 -9.86
CA TRP A 98 -4.97 0.73 -9.10
C TRP A 98 -5.87 1.83 -8.54
N ALA A 99 -7.04 2.09 -9.14
CA ALA A 99 -7.94 3.11 -8.63
C ALA A 99 -8.62 2.63 -7.33
N ARG A 100 -8.79 3.55 -6.38
CA ARG A 100 -9.22 3.23 -5.01
C ARG A 100 -10.63 2.70 -4.93
N LYS A 101 -11.51 3.11 -5.86
CA LYS A 101 -12.85 2.53 -6.02
C LYS A 101 -12.85 1.00 -6.08
N PHE A 102 -11.82 0.41 -6.67
CA PHE A 102 -11.72 -1.04 -6.88
C PHE A 102 -10.83 -1.74 -5.84
N ALA A 103 -10.25 -0.99 -4.90
CA ALA A 103 -9.44 -1.58 -3.85
C ALA A 103 -10.32 -2.41 -2.90
N HIS A 104 -9.85 -3.61 -2.55
CA HIS A 104 -10.51 -4.46 -1.56
C HIS A 104 -10.59 -3.73 -0.20
N PRO A 105 -11.68 -3.88 0.59
CA PRO A 105 -11.80 -3.26 1.92
C PRO A 105 -10.60 -3.55 2.83
N ASN A 106 -10.11 -4.79 2.85
CA ASN A 106 -8.90 -5.17 3.60
C ASN A 106 -7.61 -4.46 3.13
N ASN A 107 -7.62 -3.83 1.94
CA ASN A 107 -6.51 -3.03 1.42
C ASN A 107 -6.70 -1.52 1.67
N GLN A 108 -7.81 -1.10 2.30
CA GLN A 108 -7.98 0.25 2.83
C GLN A 108 -7.07 0.40 4.06
N GLY A 109 -6.29 1.48 4.14
CA GLY A 109 -5.24 1.63 5.16
C GLY A 109 -3.92 0.91 4.83
N ILE A 110 -3.93 -0.15 4.00
CA ILE A 110 -2.72 -0.75 3.40
C ILE A 110 -2.30 0.09 2.19
N HIS A 111 -1.96 1.34 2.45
CA HIS A 111 -1.38 2.26 1.47
C HIS A 111 0.11 1.99 1.35
N THR A 112 0.51 0.72 1.13
CA THR A 112 1.91 0.25 1.05
C THR A 112 2.84 1.11 1.87
N ASN A 113 2.58 1.04 3.18
CA ASN A 113 3.35 1.80 4.13
C ASN A 113 4.78 1.24 4.11
N ASN A 114 5.72 2.09 4.50
CA ASN A 114 7.10 1.84 4.83
C ASN A 114 7.50 0.39 5.21
N TYR A 115 6.62 -0.42 5.81
CA TYR A 115 6.86 -1.82 6.17
C TYR A 115 7.39 -2.69 5.00
N VAL A 116 6.71 -2.78 3.86
CA VAL A 116 7.17 -3.66 2.75
C VAL A 116 8.50 -3.19 2.17
N GLU A 117 8.70 -1.88 2.03
CA GLU A 117 9.98 -1.32 1.55
C GLU A 117 11.10 -1.46 2.59
N VAL A 118 10.79 -1.35 3.88
CA VAL A 118 11.72 -1.65 4.97
C VAL A 118 12.08 -3.13 4.95
N TRP A 119 11.13 -4.04 4.68
CA TRP A 119 11.43 -5.46 4.49
C TRP A 119 12.31 -5.70 3.28
N HIS A 120 11.98 -5.12 2.14
CA HIS A 120 12.83 -5.19 0.95
C HIS A 120 14.23 -4.64 1.22
N ARG A 121 14.34 -3.56 1.99
CA ARG A 121 15.62 -2.97 2.39
C ARG A 121 16.39 -3.92 3.30
N ILE A 122 15.78 -4.42 4.37
CA ILE A 122 16.40 -5.37 5.30
C ILE A 122 16.84 -6.63 4.54
N LEU A 123 15.97 -7.21 3.70
CA LEU A 123 16.31 -8.35 2.86
C LEU A 123 17.53 -8.05 1.98
N LYS A 124 17.51 -6.95 1.23
CA LYS A 124 18.59 -6.57 0.31
C LYS A 124 19.92 -6.23 0.99
N PHE A 125 19.89 -5.67 2.19
CA PHE A 125 21.09 -5.12 2.83
C PHE A 125 21.63 -5.97 3.96
N THR A 126 20.79 -6.77 4.61
CA THR A 126 21.17 -7.64 5.74
C THR A 126 21.41 -9.07 5.28
N TYR A 127 20.53 -9.61 4.43
CA TYR A 127 20.53 -11.04 4.10
C TYR A 127 21.08 -11.33 2.70
N LEU A 128 20.79 -10.49 1.71
CA LEU A 128 21.29 -10.69 0.35
C LEU A 128 22.69 -10.09 0.20
N PRO A 129 23.65 -10.82 -0.39
CA PRO A 129 24.96 -10.27 -0.70
C PRO A 129 24.82 -9.11 -1.69
N ARG A 130 25.37 -7.95 -1.32
CA ARG A 130 25.37 -6.77 -2.20
C ARG A 130 26.14 -7.15 -3.48
N HIS A 131 25.50 -6.98 -4.64
CA HIS A 131 26.08 -7.11 -6.00
C HIS A 131 26.08 -8.50 -6.66
N THR A 132 25.39 -9.50 -6.14
CA THR A 132 25.27 -10.81 -6.81
C THR A 132 23.82 -11.16 -7.16
N ARG A 133 23.62 -11.68 -8.37
CA ARG A 133 22.34 -12.32 -8.75
C ARG A 133 22.27 -13.64 -8.00
N VAL A 134 21.38 -13.70 -7.01
CA VAL A 134 21.12 -14.93 -6.24
C VAL A 134 20.24 -15.85 -7.08
N ARG A 135 20.57 -17.14 -7.13
CA ARG A 135 19.71 -18.12 -7.81
C ARG A 135 18.39 -18.28 -7.04
N PRO A 136 17.27 -18.63 -7.69
CA PRO A 136 15.99 -18.78 -7.00
C PRO A 136 16.01 -19.78 -5.83
N ASP A 137 16.76 -20.88 -5.95
CA ASP A 137 16.93 -21.89 -4.91
C ASP A 137 17.69 -21.35 -3.69
N ASP A 138 18.79 -20.62 -3.91
CA ASP A 138 19.55 -19.97 -2.84
C ASP A 138 18.70 -18.90 -2.14
N LEU A 139 17.89 -18.16 -2.88
CA LEU A 139 16.97 -17.17 -2.32
C LEU A 139 15.94 -17.84 -1.40
N VAL A 140 15.33 -18.94 -1.82
CA VAL A 140 14.38 -19.70 -1.00
C VAL A 140 15.08 -20.23 0.26
N HIS A 141 16.31 -20.71 0.14
CA HIS A 141 17.09 -21.16 1.29
C HIS A 141 17.31 -20.04 2.31
N ILE A 142 17.80 -18.87 1.88
CA ILE A 142 18.00 -17.69 2.74
C ILE A 142 16.68 -17.27 3.41
N LEU A 143 15.59 -17.23 2.65
CA LEU A 143 14.28 -16.84 3.18
C LEU A 143 13.80 -17.79 4.30
N MET A 144 13.94 -19.11 4.10
CA MET A 144 13.45 -20.11 5.06
C MET A 144 14.37 -20.32 6.26
N HIS A 145 15.69 -20.24 6.06
CA HIS A 145 16.65 -20.66 7.09
C HIS A 145 17.34 -19.50 7.82
N GLU A 146 17.29 -18.28 7.26
CA GLU A 146 17.88 -17.10 7.90
C GLU A 146 16.80 -16.07 8.25
N VAL A 147 16.03 -15.63 7.25
CA VAL A 147 15.07 -14.53 7.42
C VAL A 147 13.91 -14.90 8.33
N GLU A 148 13.23 -16.02 8.06
CA GLU A 148 12.07 -16.44 8.86
C GLU A 148 12.44 -16.73 10.33
N PRO A 149 13.53 -17.48 10.65
CA PRO A 149 13.92 -17.74 12.03
C PRO A 149 14.26 -16.47 12.80
N ASP A 150 15.02 -15.54 12.21
CA ASP A 150 15.32 -14.24 12.83
C ASP A 150 14.03 -13.48 13.17
N PHE A 151 13.05 -13.54 12.27
CA PHE A 151 11.74 -12.95 12.45
C PHE A 151 10.98 -13.54 13.63
N LYS A 152 10.93 -14.87 13.68
CA LYS A 152 10.27 -15.60 14.76
C LYS A 152 10.93 -15.27 16.09
N ILE A 153 12.26 -15.27 16.16
CA ILE A 153 13.00 -14.93 17.38
C ILE A 153 12.71 -13.50 17.82
N ALA A 154 12.74 -12.53 16.90
CA ALA A 154 12.44 -11.13 17.21
C ALA A 154 10.99 -10.96 17.73
N SER A 155 10.03 -11.64 17.11
CA SER A 155 8.63 -11.63 17.54
C SER A 155 8.45 -12.29 18.91
N SER A 156 9.06 -13.47 19.14
CA SER A 156 9.01 -14.19 20.41
C SER A 156 9.64 -13.38 21.55
N LYS A 157 10.74 -12.65 21.31
CA LYS A 157 11.35 -11.77 22.32
C LYS A 157 10.40 -10.66 22.77
N VAL A 158 9.62 -10.11 21.86
CA VAL A 158 8.59 -9.11 22.19
C VAL A 158 7.41 -9.76 22.92
N LEU A 159 6.93 -10.89 22.42
CA LEU A 159 5.79 -11.61 23.00
C LEU A 159 6.06 -12.06 24.44
N LEU A 160 7.26 -12.58 24.70
CA LEU A 160 7.70 -13.05 26.01
C LEU A 160 8.13 -11.91 26.95
N GLY A 161 8.01 -10.65 26.50
CA GLY A 161 8.30 -9.47 27.32
C GLY A 161 9.79 -9.17 27.54
N PHE A 162 10.70 -9.91 26.89
CA PHE A 162 12.13 -9.59 26.94
C PHE A 162 12.40 -8.21 26.35
N TRP A 163 11.75 -7.88 25.23
CA TRP A 163 11.89 -6.61 24.54
C TRP A 163 10.54 -5.87 24.46
N GLY A 164 10.57 -4.55 24.64
CA GLY A 164 9.40 -3.71 24.39
C GLY A 164 9.05 -3.66 22.90
N GLN A 165 7.76 -3.64 22.57
CA GLN A 165 7.32 -3.42 21.19
C GLN A 165 7.76 -2.03 20.71
N ARG A 166 8.61 -1.98 19.68
CA ARG A 166 8.99 -0.71 19.04
C ARG A 166 7.81 -0.18 18.23
N LYS A 167 7.37 1.03 18.56
CA LYS A 167 6.34 1.76 17.82
C LYS A 167 7.01 2.54 16.70
N ASN A 168 6.48 2.45 15.49
CA ASN A 168 6.86 3.38 14.43
C ASN A 168 6.27 4.78 14.70
N LYS A 169 6.72 5.82 13.98
CA LYS A 169 6.24 7.20 14.19
C LYS A 169 4.72 7.32 14.09
N ALA A 170 4.08 6.65 13.15
CA ALA A 170 2.64 6.67 13.00
C ALA A 170 1.94 5.99 14.17
N GLN A 171 2.42 4.82 14.62
CA GLN A 171 1.91 4.12 15.79
C GLN A 171 2.11 4.93 17.07
N ALA A 172 3.25 5.60 17.23
CA ALA A 172 3.50 6.48 18.36
C ALA A 172 2.56 7.69 18.34
N LEU A 173 2.32 8.29 17.17
CA LEU A 173 1.39 9.41 17.00
C LEU A 173 -0.06 8.99 17.23
N SER A 174 -0.49 7.84 16.69
CA SER A 174 -1.81 7.26 16.93
C SER A 174 -2.00 6.89 18.39
N GLN A 175 -0.97 6.36 19.06
CA GLN A 175 -1.05 6.07 20.49
C GLN A 175 -1.13 7.36 21.31
N HIS A 176 -0.35 8.38 20.96
CA HIS A 176 -0.44 9.69 21.61
C HIS A 176 -1.84 10.29 21.43
N LEU A 177 -2.38 10.27 20.21
CA LEU A 177 -3.73 10.72 19.92
C LEU A 177 -4.77 9.90 20.69
N ALA A 178 -4.60 8.58 20.75
CA ALA A 178 -5.46 7.70 21.55
C ALA A 178 -5.41 8.06 23.04
N SER A 179 -4.23 8.40 23.56
CA SER A 179 -4.08 8.82 24.97
C SER A 179 -4.63 10.21 25.27
N THR A 180 -4.91 11.02 24.25
CA THR A 180 -5.56 12.33 24.43
C THR A 180 -7.08 12.25 24.44
N TYR A 181 -7.68 11.14 23.99
CA TYR A 181 -9.13 10.98 24.04
C TYR A 181 -9.60 10.61 25.46
N SER A 182 -10.56 11.38 25.96
CA SER A 182 -11.33 11.00 27.13
C SER A 182 -12.40 9.96 26.78
N LEU A 183 -12.98 9.31 27.79
CA LEU A 183 -14.13 8.43 27.59
C LEU A 183 -15.32 9.16 26.94
N GLU A 184 -15.46 10.47 27.18
CA GLU A 184 -16.52 11.26 26.59
C GLU A 184 -16.26 11.55 25.12
N ASP A 185 -15.02 11.82 24.73
CA ASP A 185 -14.64 11.97 23.32
C ASP A 185 -14.90 10.68 22.54
N LEU A 186 -14.60 9.52 23.13
CA LEU A 186 -14.87 8.22 22.51
C LEU A 186 -16.37 7.95 22.35
N ARG A 187 -17.19 8.36 23.31
CA ARG A 187 -18.66 8.29 23.20
C ARG A 187 -19.21 9.22 22.12
N MET A 188 -18.72 10.45 22.06
CA MET A 188 -19.08 11.42 21.02
C MET A 188 -18.71 10.92 19.62
N LEU A 189 -17.61 10.18 19.53
CA LEU A 189 -17.18 9.52 18.31
C LEU A 189 -17.94 8.23 18.00
N GLY A 190 -18.94 7.80 18.80
CA GLY A 190 -19.71 6.56 18.58
C GLY A 190 -18.95 5.27 18.91
N VAL A 191 -17.82 5.34 19.61
CA VAL A 191 -17.01 4.18 20.00
C VAL A 191 -17.54 3.62 21.31
N ARG A 192 -18.16 2.42 21.28
CA ARG A 192 -18.58 1.72 22.50
C ARG A 192 -17.44 0.92 23.11
N ILE A 193 -17.26 1.07 24.42
CA ILE A 193 -16.33 0.27 25.22
C ILE A 193 -17.14 -0.45 26.30
N VAL A 194 -17.14 -1.78 26.26
CA VAL A 194 -17.77 -2.64 27.27
C VAL A 194 -16.67 -3.37 28.04
N LYS A 195 -16.66 -3.21 29.36
CA LYS A 195 -15.68 -3.87 30.24
C LYS A 195 -16.27 -5.17 30.80
N PHE A 196 -15.51 -6.25 30.68
CA PHE A 196 -15.80 -7.54 31.31
C PHE A 196 -14.68 -7.89 32.32
N PRO A 197 -14.89 -8.87 33.23
CA PRO A 197 -13.81 -9.39 34.04
C PRO A 197 -12.70 -9.97 33.15
N GLY A 198 -11.54 -9.32 33.14
CA GLY A 198 -10.35 -9.77 32.40
C GLY A 198 -10.24 -9.32 30.93
N CYS A 199 -11.24 -8.63 30.36
CA CYS A 199 -11.15 -8.12 28.99
C CYS A 199 -12.00 -6.86 28.74
N PHE A 200 -11.74 -6.20 27.61
CA PHE A 200 -12.51 -5.07 27.10
C PHE A 200 -12.96 -5.39 25.68
N LEU A 201 -14.21 -5.05 25.36
CA LEU A 201 -14.77 -5.10 24.02
C LEU A 201 -14.90 -3.65 23.52
N VAL A 202 -14.20 -3.32 22.44
CA VAL A 202 -14.10 -1.96 21.90
C VAL A 202 -14.56 -1.99 20.45
N ASP A 203 -15.55 -1.15 20.10
CA ASP A 203 -16.02 -0.99 18.73
C ASP A 203 -14.93 -0.37 17.82
N SER A 204 -15.04 -0.59 16.51
CA SER A 204 -14.03 -0.17 15.53
C SER A 204 -13.85 1.36 15.51
N PHE A 205 -12.61 1.82 15.71
CA PHE A 205 -12.21 3.22 15.54
C PHE A 205 -12.31 3.73 14.08
N SER A 206 -12.51 2.83 13.11
CA SER A 206 -12.55 3.15 11.67
C SER A 206 -13.96 3.32 11.12
N ASN A 207 -14.99 2.87 11.84
CA ASN A 207 -16.39 3.00 11.42
C ASN A 207 -17.30 2.97 12.66
N PRO A 208 -17.28 4.01 13.49
CA PRO A 208 -18.12 4.07 14.66
C PRO A 208 -19.60 4.16 14.26
N SER A 209 -20.46 3.44 14.98
CA SER A 209 -21.90 3.36 14.75
C SER A 209 -22.66 4.53 15.34
#